data_AF-A0AAV9L7U4-F1
#
_entry.id   AF-A0AAV9L7U4-F1
#
_cell.length_a   1.000
_cell.length_b   1.000
_cell.length_c   1.000
_cell.angle_alpha   90.00
_cell.angle_beta   90.00
_cell.angle_gamma   90.00
#
_symmetry.space_group_name_H-M   'P 1'
#
loop_
_entity.id
_entity.type
_entity.pdbx_description
1 polymer ?
#
loop_
_entity_poly.entity_id
_entity_poly.type
_entity_poly.pdbx_seq_one_letter_code
_entity_poly.pdbx_strand_id
1 'polypeptide(L)'
;MAWISFPGLKPTYFVKEALFSIASAIGKPLHLDQATINKTRPSCARVKVQVDLLSNFPKHVEMEIINEHTKESRLEHVKIQYDMLPKYCMNCKVQGHAKEECRGLHPELKQENTTENYAEDIDKKTGENTNNDTRKKRVTHNN
;
A
#
# COMPACT_ATOMS: atom_id res chain seq x y z
N MET A 1 -8.65 0.73 5.03
CA MET A 1 -7.28 0.18 5.22
C MET A 1 -6.29 1.21 4.76
N ALA A 2 -5.29 1.56 5.57
CA ALA A 2 -4.26 2.54 5.21
C ALA A 2 -2.89 2.07 5.71
N TRP A 3 -1.81 2.66 5.17
CA TRP A 3 -0.49 2.59 5.77
C TRP A 3 -0.25 3.85 6.57
N ILE A 4 0.29 3.71 7.78
CA ILE A 4 0.81 4.82 8.56
C ILE A 4 2.33 4.69 8.70
N SER A 5 2.98 5.83 8.75
CA SER A 5 4.42 6.02 8.77
C SER A 5 4.78 6.86 10.00
N PHE A 6 5.80 6.44 10.75
CA PHE A 6 6.32 7.13 11.93
C PHE A 6 7.70 7.74 11.63
N PRO A 7 7.77 8.89 10.93
CA PRO A 7 9.05 9.51 10.56
C PRO A 7 9.78 10.03 11.81
N GLY A 8 11.07 9.70 11.93
CA GLY A 8 11.91 10.17 13.05
C GLY A 8 11.70 9.40 14.37
N LEU A 9 10.82 8.40 14.42
CA LEU A 9 10.75 7.47 15.55
C LEU A 9 12.09 6.74 15.70
N LYS A 10 12.61 6.65 16.93
CA LYS A 10 13.92 6.02 17.19
C LYS A 10 13.87 4.51 16.88
N PRO A 11 14.92 3.93 16.23
CA PRO A 11 14.98 2.49 15.93
C PRO A 11 14.85 1.56 17.13
N THR A 12 15.11 2.05 18.35
CA THR A 12 14.85 1.35 19.62
C THR A 12 13.39 0.93 19.79
N TYR A 13 12.45 1.68 19.20
CA TYR A 13 11.02 1.38 19.22
C TYR A 13 10.55 0.56 18.00
N PHE A 14 11.45 0.11 17.12
CA PHE A 14 11.10 -0.71 15.95
C PHE A 14 10.96 -2.19 16.35
N VAL A 15 10.08 -2.41 17.32
CA VAL A 15 9.60 -3.72 17.78
C VAL A 15 8.09 -3.76 17.59
N LYS A 16 7.55 -4.95 17.30
CA LYS A 16 6.16 -5.09 16.83
C LYS A 16 5.17 -4.60 17.87
N GLU A 17 5.45 -4.87 19.13
CA GLU A 17 4.62 -4.60 20.30
C GLU A 17 4.48 -3.07 20.50
N ALA A 18 5.60 -2.34 20.48
CA ALA A 18 5.61 -0.88 20.57
C ALA A 18 4.90 -0.23 19.36
N LEU A 19 5.23 -0.67 18.14
CA LEU A 19 4.61 -0.13 16.92
C LEU A 19 3.11 -0.40 16.84
N PHE A 20 2.65 -1.57 17.30
CA PHE A 20 1.23 -1.90 17.37
C PHE A 20 0.52 -1.12 18.49
N SER A 21 1.18 -0.90 19.63
CA SER A 21 0.68 -0.04 20.71
C SER A 21 0.46 1.40 20.23
N ILE A 22 1.48 2.01 19.61
CA ILE A 22 1.38 3.36 19.02
C ILE A 22 0.29 3.40 17.94
N ALA A 23 0.22 2.40 17.05
CA ALA A 23 -0.78 2.33 16.00
C ALA A 23 -2.22 2.12 16.51
N SER A 24 -2.40 1.49 17.68
CA SER A 24 -3.72 1.22 18.27
C SER A 24 -4.52 2.48 18.59
N ALA A 25 -3.84 3.59 18.90
CA ALA A 25 -4.45 4.90 19.12
C ALA A 25 -5.10 5.50 17.84
N ILE A 26 -4.84 4.92 16.66
CA ILE A 26 -5.31 5.39 15.35
C ILE A 26 -6.35 4.43 14.75
N GLY A 27 -6.29 3.14 15.09
CA GLY A 27 -7.16 2.10 14.57
C GLY A 27 -6.56 0.71 14.84
N LYS A 28 -7.13 -0.35 14.27
CA LYS A 28 -6.64 -1.71 14.52
C LYS A 28 -5.35 -1.99 13.71
N PRO A 29 -4.18 -2.20 14.35
CA PRO A 29 -2.96 -2.57 13.63
C PRO A 29 -3.06 -4.01 13.09
N LEU A 30 -2.47 -4.25 11.93
CA LEU A 30 -2.60 -5.53 11.22
C LEU A 30 -1.26 -6.08 10.72
N HIS A 31 -0.34 -5.25 10.26
CA HIS A 31 0.96 -5.71 9.75
C HIS A 31 2.04 -4.62 9.82
N LEU A 32 3.31 -5.00 9.81
CA LEU A 32 4.45 -4.08 9.62
C LEU A 32 4.90 -4.13 8.16
N ASP A 33 5.56 -3.08 7.64
CA ASP A 33 6.21 -3.22 6.32
C ASP A 33 7.53 -4.00 6.43
N GLN A 34 7.95 -4.64 5.32
CA GLN A 34 9.12 -5.52 5.33
C GLN A 34 10.42 -4.79 5.73
N ALA A 35 10.53 -3.51 5.40
CA ALA A 35 11.68 -2.69 5.78
C ALA A 35 11.73 -2.38 7.29
N THR A 36 10.57 -2.28 7.95
CA THR A 36 10.48 -2.18 9.41
C THR A 36 10.82 -3.51 10.07
N ILE A 37 10.28 -4.63 9.56
CA ILE A 37 10.56 -5.99 10.06
C ILE A 37 12.07 -6.29 9.97
N ASN A 38 12.67 -6.04 8.80
CA ASN A 38 14.08 -6.30 8.54
C ASN A 38 15.00 -5.18 9.04
N LYS A 39 14.45 -4.11 9.64
CA LYS A 39 15.15 -2.92 10.15
C LYS A 39 16.07 -2.22 9.12
N THR A 40 15.77 -2.36 7.82
CA THR A 40 16.58 -1.81 6.72
C THR A 40 16.36 -0.32 6.46
N ARG A 41 15.31 0.29 7.04
CA ARG A 41 15.00 1.73 6.92
C ARG A 41 14.87 2.37 8.31
N PRO A 42 15.99 2.69 8.99
CA PRO A 42 15.98 3.20 10.37
C PRO A 42 15.34 4.58 10.55
N SER A 43 15.12 5.34 9.47
CA SER A 43 14.50 6.67 9.51
C SER A 43 12.98 6.67 9.67
N CYS A 44 12.31 5.55 9.38
CA CYS A 44 10.84 5.48 9.40
C CYS A 44 10.31 4.04 9.49
N ALA A 45 9.61 3.74 10.59
CA ALA A 45 8.78 2.55 10.73
C ALA A 45 7.41 2.74 10.06
N ARG A 46 6.81 1.66 9.55
CA ARG A 46 5.48 1.68 8.91
C ARG A 46 4.59 0.54 9.38
N VAL A 47 3.31 0.83 9.59
CA VAL A 47 2.28 -0.10 10.06
C VAL A 47 1.05 -0.04 9.15
N LYS A 48 0.50 -1.19 8.79
CA LYS A 48 -0.77 -1.33 8.09
C LYS A 48 -1.90 -1.33 9.12
N VAL A 49 -2.84 -0.41 9.00
CA VAL A 49 -3.90 -0.18 10.00
C VAL A 49 -5.28 -0.19 9.34
N GLN A 50 -6.22 -0.86 10.00
CA GLN A 50 -7.65 -0.69 9.75
C GLN A 50 -8.12 0.55 10.53
N VAL A 51 -8.05 1.69 9.85
CA VAL A 51 -8.55 2.99 10.32
C VAL A 51 -10.06 3.09 10.11
N ASP A 52 -10.74 3.78 11.02
CA ASP A 52 -12.07 4.32 10.77
C ASP A 52 -11.93 5.60 9.93
N LEU A 53 -12.71 5.70 8.85
CA LEU A 53 -12.69 6.85 7.94
C LEU A 53 -13.69 7.95 8.36
N LEU A 54 -14.51 7.69 9.37
CA LEU A 54 -15.41 8.66 9.99
C LEU A 54 -14.75 9.41 11.15
N SER A 55 -13.63 8.88 11.66
CA SER A 55 -12.91 9.44 12.82
C SER A 55 -11.90 10.51 12.42
N ASN A 56 -11.43 11.27 13.41
CA ASN A 56 -10.34 12.22 13.24
C ASN A 56 -9.01 11.47 13.01
N PHE A 57 -8.18 11.98 12.09
CA PHE A 57 -6.85 11.45 11.82
C PHE A 57 -5.79 12.25 12.61
N PRO A 58 -5.35 11.79 13.80
CA PRO A 58 -4.34 12.50 14.58
C PRO A 58 -3.00 12.59 13.83
N LYS A 59 -2.42 13.79 13.77
CA LYS A 59 -1.09 14.02 13.16
C LYS A 59 0.07 13.59 14.06
N HIS A 60 -0.20 13.40 15.36
CA HIS A 60 0.75 12.99 16.38
C HIS A 60 0.03 12.16 17.43
N VAL A 61 0.73 11.25 18.09
CA VAL A 61 0.29 10.59 19.33
C VAL A 61 1.33 10.78 20.42
N GLU A 62 0.87 10.88 21.65
CA GLU A 62 1.75 11.01 22.82
C GLU A 62 2.13 9.63 23.33
N MET A 63 3.44 9.41 23.49
CA MET A 63 3.99 8.19 24.07
C MET A 63 4.67 8.55 25.38
N GLU A 64 4.13 8.07 26.50
CA GLU A 64 4.81 8.16 27.79
C GLU A 64 5.89 7.09 27.88
N ILE A 65 7.11 7.52 28.25
CA ILE A 65 8.26 6.66 28.45
C ILE A 65 8.65 6.76 29.92
N ILE A 66 8.48 5.66 30.65
CA ILE A 66 8.81 5.55 32.07
C ILE A 66 10.21 4.92 32.19
N ASN A 67 11.10 5.55 32.96
CA ASN A 67 12.34 4.94 33.39
C ASN A 67 12.04 3.98 34.55
N GLU A 68 12.21 2.68 34.34
CA GLU A 68 11.87 1.66 35.34
C GLU A 68 12.66 1.82 36.64
N HIS A 69 13.87 2.39 36.60
CA HIS A 69 14.75 2.55 37.76
C HIS A 69 14.45 3.84 38.55
N THR A 70 14.36 4.99 37.88
CA THR A 70 14.12 6.29 38.55
C THR A 70 12.64 6.59 38.78
N LYS A 71 11.73 5.85 38.14
CA LYS A 71 10.28 6.09 38.08
C LYS A 71 9.87 7.42 37.44
N GLU A 72 10.82 8.17 36.88
CA GLU A 72 10.56 9.37 36.11
C GLU A 72 9.88 8.99 34.78
N SER A 73 8.87 9.76 34.38
CA SER A 73 8.26 9.65 33.06
C SER A 73 8.55 10.88 32.20
N ARG A 74 8.55 10.67 30.89
CA ARG A 74 8.69 11.73 29.89
C ARG A 74 7.79 11.45 28.69
N LEU A 75 7.17 12.49 28.16
CA LEU A 75 6.32 12.41 26.97
C LEU A 75 7.17 12.60 25.71
N GLU A 76 7.01 11.74 24.71
CA GLU A 76 7.48 11.95 23.33
C GLU A 76 6.28 12.06 22.38
N HIS A 77 6.24 13.14 21.58
CA HIS A 77 5.29 13.28 20.48
C HIS A 77 5.74 12.48 19.26
N VAL A 78 5.10 11.34 19.02
CA VAL A 78 5.34 10.51 17.83
C VAL A 78 4.53 11.07 16.67
N LYS A 79 5.21 11.60 15.65
CA LYS A 79 4.58 12.09 14.42
C LYS A 79 4.00 10.94 13.60
N ILE A 80 2.81 11.16 13.06
CA ILE A 80 2.09 10.24 12.18
C ILE A 80 1.99 10.86 10.78
N GLN A 81 2.31 10.06 9.77
CA GLN A 81 1.99 10.35 8.38
C GLN A 81 1.11 9.22 7.83
N TYR A 82 0.01 9.59 7.17
CA TYR A 82 -0.90 8.65 6.54
C TYR A 82 -0.58 8.54 5.05
N ASP A 83 -0.32 7.33 4.57
CA ASP A 83 -0.09 7.04 3.16
C ASP A 83 -1.33 6.33 2.58
N MET A 84 -1.85 6.87 1.47
CA MET A 84 -2.98 6.30 0.72
C MET A 84 -4.26 6.10 1.55
N LEU A 85 -4.69 7.13 2.29
CA LEU A 85 -6.04 7.14 2.87
C LEU A 85 -7.08 7.14 1.75
N PRO A 86 -7.97 6.13 1.65
CA PRO A 86 -9.04 6.12 0.66
C PRO A 86 -10.08 7.19 0.99
N LYS A 87 -10.59 7.88 -0.03
CA LYS A 87 -11.75 8.77 0.09
C LYS A 87 -12.96 7.98 0.63
N TYR A 88 -13.84 8.63 1.40
CA TYR A 88 -15.09 8.03 1.87
C TYR A 88 -16.26 8.96 1.57
N CYS A 89 -17.29 8.44 0.91
CA CYS A 89 -18.48 9.21 0.58
C CYS A 89 -19.57 9.02 1.63
N MET A 90 -19.86 10.07 2.40
CA MET A 90 -20.89 10.06 3.44
C MET A 90 -22.31 9.82 2.90
N ASN A 91 -22.56 10.15 1.62
CA ASN A 91 -23.89 10.02 1.01
C ASN A 91 -24.24 8.57 0.62
N CYS A 92 -23.34 7.86 -0.08
CA CYS A 92 -23.57 6.47 -0.49
C CYS A 92 -22.94 5.43 0.47
N LYS A 93 -22.14 5.89 1.45
CA LYS A 93 -21.43 5.08 2.47
C LYS A 93 -20.34 4.16 1.90
N VAL A 94 -19.84 4.45 0.69
CA VAL A 94 -18.84 3.65 -0.03
C VAL A 94 -17.45 4.32 -0.01
N GLN A 95 -16.39 3.50 0.02
CA GLN A 95 -15.00 3.93 -0.08
C GLN A 95 -14.56 4.12 -1.55
N GLY A 96 -13.62 5.03 -1.80
CA GLY A 96 -12.95 5.22 -3.08
C GLY A 96 -13.26 6.54 -3.81
N HIS A 97 -14.27 7.29 -3.37
CA HIS A 97 -14.65 8.58 -3.98
C HIS A 97 -15.12 9.59 -2.91
N ALA A 98 -15.04 10.88 -3.23
CA ALA A 98 -15.56 11.97 -2.40
C ALA A 98 -17.04 12.26 -2.74
N LYS A 99 -17.68 13.21 -2.05
CA LYS A 99 -19.11 13.51 -2.25
C LYS A 99 -19.38 14.02 -3.66
N GLU A 100 -18.47 14.81 -4.19
CA GLU A 100 -18.47 15.48 -5.49
C GLU A 100 -18.33 14.47 -6.64
N GLU A 101 -17.80 13.28 -6.35
CA GLU A 101 -17.59 12.18 -7.29
C GLU A 101 -18.69 11.09 -7.17
N CYS A 102 -19.72 11.34 -6.34
CA CYS A 102 -20.72 10.33 -5.98
C CYS A 102 -21.78 10.16 -7.09
N ARG A 103 -21.63 9.14 -7.92
CA ARG A 103 -22.61 8.73 -8.97
C ARG A 103 -24.03 8.44 -8.47
N GLY A 104 -24.22 8.31 -7.14
CA GLY A 104 -25.54 8.18 -6.51
C GLY A 104 -26.19 9.51 -6.14
N LEU A 105 -25.41 10.59 -5.99
CA LEU A 105 -25.89 11.96 -5.76
C LEU A 105 -25.85 12.80 -7.05
N HIS A 106 -24.95 12.45 -7.96
CA HIS A 106 -24.72 13.05 -9.26
C HIS A 106 -24.95 12.00 -10.37
N PRO A 107 -26.20 11.72 -10.79
CA PRO A 107 -26.49 10.81 -11.90
C PRO A 107 -25.76 11.17 -13.20
N GLU A 108 -25.48 12.45 -13.41
CA GLU A 108 -24.72 13.03 -14.54
C GLU A 108 -23.25 12.56 -14.61
N LEU A 109 -22.69 12.02 -13.51
CA LEU A 109 -21.33 11.45 -13.48
C LEU A 109 -21.29 9.96 -13.85
N LYS A 110 -22.41 9.36 -14.25
CA LYS A 110 -22.44 8.03 -14.84
C LYS A 110 -21.93 8.12 -16.28
N GLN A 111 -20.68 7.73 -16.49
CA GLN A 111 -20.18 7.44 -17.83
C GLN A 111 -21.06 6.36 -18.47
N GLU A 112 -21.58 6.65 -19.67
CA GLU A 112 -22.11 5.63 -20.56
C GLU A 112 -20.94 4.77 -21.03
N ASN A 113 -20.83 3.54 -20.50
CA ASN A 113 -19.79 2.62 -20.93
C ASN A 113 -20.12 2.08 -22.33
N THR A 114 -19.63 2.74 -23.38
CA THR A 114 -19.56 2.13 -24.71
C THR A 114 -18.73 0.86 -24.60
N THR A 115 -19.36 -0.29 -24.84
CA THR A 115 -18.78 -1.61 -24.55
C THR A 115 -17.91 -2.06 -25.71
N GLU A 116 -16.72 -1.45 -25.88
CA GLU A 116 -15.85 -1.73 -27.03
C GLU A 116 -14.41 -2.09 -26.62
N ASN A 117 -13.97 -3.26 -27.13
CA ASN A 117 -12.59 -3.67 -27.41
C ASN A 117 -11.63 -3.95 -26.24
N TYR A 118 -11.79 -5.14 -25.65
CA TYR A 118 -10.73 -5.90 -24.95
C TYR A 118 -10.59 -7.36 -25.47
N ALA A 119 -11.07 -7.65 -26.69
CA ALA A 119 -11.22 -9.03 -27.19
C ALA A 119 -10.33 -9.44 -28.38
N GLU A 120 -9.53 -8.54 -28.98
CA GLU A 120 -8.82 -8.85 -30.25
C GLU A 120 -7.30 -9.15 -30.12
N ASP A 121 -6.67 -8.94 -28.96
CA ASP A 121 -5.20 -9.05 -28.79
C ASP A 121 -4.69 -10.44 -28.32
N ILE A 122 -5.54 -11.47 -28.28
CA ILE A 122 -5.16 -12.85 -27.88
C ILE A 122 -5.49 -13.89 -28.97
N ASP A 123 -5.09 -13.66 -30.23
CA ASP A 123 -5.04 -14.75 -31.23
C ASP A 123 -4.00 -14.59 -32.37
N LYS A 124 -2.88 -13.87 -32.16
CA LYS A 124 -1.85 -13.66 -33.21
C LYS A 124 -0.39 -13.90 -32.79
N LYS A 125 -0.14 -14.80 -31.82
CA LYS A 125 1.24 -15.11 -31.35
C LYS A 125 1.65 -16.59 -31.28
N THR A 126 0.89 -17.49 -31.90
CA THR A 126 1.29 -18.90 -32.09
C THR A 126 0.97 -19.36 -33.50
N GLY A 127 1.97 -19.34 -34.38
CA GLY A 127 1.80 -19.62 -35.82
C GLY A 127 3.10 -19.46 -36.63
N GLU A 128 4.10 -20.26 -36.27
CA GLU A 128 5.20 -20.77 -37.13
C GLU A 128 5.80 -19.90 -38.25
N ASN A 129 7.04 -19.48 -38.04
CA ASN A 129 7.91 -18.94 -39.08
C ASN A 129 9.02 -19.97 -39.40
N THR A 130 8.84 -20.79 -40.44
CA THR A 130 9.87 -21.71 -40.96
C THR A 130 10.32 -21.28 -42.36
N ASN A 131 11.32 -20.41 -42.40
CA ASN A 131 11.93 -19.99 -43.66
C ASN A 131 12.79 -21.12 -44.26
N ASN A 132 12.36 -21.63 -45.42
CA ASN A 132 13.17 -22.47 -46.29
C ASN A 132 13.80 -21.61 -47.39
N ASP A 133 15.14 -21.53 -47.47
CA ASP A 133 15.83 -21.33 -48.74
C ASP A 133 17.22 -21.99 -48.76
N THR A 134 17.75 -22.28 -49.95
CA THR A 134 18.50 -23.51 -50.21
C THR A 134 19.78 -23.27 -51.02
N ARG A 135 21.00 -23.41 -50.45
CA ARG A 135 22.21 -23.65 -51.29
C ARG A 135 23.48 -24.28 -50.65
N LYS A 136 23.48 -25.62 -50.63
CA LYS A 136 24.46 -26.55 -51.29
C LYS A 136 26.00 -26.47 -51.06
N LYS A 137 26.60 -27.68 -50.85
CA LYS A 137 28.01 -28.17 -50.99
C LYS A 137 28.82 -28.20 -49.66
N ARG A 138 29.66 -29.20 -49.33
CA ARG A 138 30.15 -30.48 -49.96
C ARG A 138 30.57 -31.46 -48.82
N VAL A 139 30.24 -32.77 -48.86
CA VAL A 139 31.14 -33.93 -49.19
C VAL A 139 32.44 -33.96 -48.34
N THR A 140 32.71 -34.91 -47.43
CA THR A 140 32.91 -36.40 -47.50
C THR A 140 32.56 -37.11 -46.14
N HIS A 141 32.59 -38.43 -45.87
CA HIS A 141 32.67 -39.74 -46.59
C HIS A 141 32.17 -40.91 -45.67
N ASN A 142 32.06 -42.13 -46.23
CA ASN A 142 32.16 -43.52 -45.71
C ASN A 142 32.11 -43.81 -44.18
N ASN A 143 31.40 -44.85 -43.75
CA ASN A 143 31.65 -46.27 -44.11
C ASN A 143 30.38 -47.15 -44.16
#